data_AF-A0A433BB19-F1
#
_entry.id   AF-A0A433BB19-F1
#
_cell.length_a   1.000
_cell.length_b   1.000
_cell.length_c   1.000
_cell.angle_alpha   90.00
_cell.angle_beta   90.00
_cell.angle_gamma   90.00
#
_symmetry.space_group_name_H-M   'P 1'
#
loop_
_entity.id
_entity.type
_entity.pdbx_description
1 polymer ?
#
loop_
_entity_poly.entity_id
_entity_poly.type
_entity_poly.pdbx_seq_one_letter_code
_entity_poly.pdbx_strand_id
1 'polypeptide(L)' 'MTDETPDTQDRPTSTQPPEVAKVLPFEARALLVRAASTPIPDCDPYARIRAIEEATARVQRALPEFFK' A
#
# COMPACT_ATOMS: atom_id res chain seq x y z
N MET A 1 21.03 38.39 -29.78
CA MET A 1 22.14 37.53 -29.37
C MET A 1 21.69 36.86 -28.09
N THR A 2 21.37 35.57 -28.20
CA THR A 2 20.93 34.65 -27.15
C THR A 2 22.15 34.03 -26.48
N ASP A 3 22.24 34.11 -25.16
CA ASP A 3 23.22 33.42 -24.30
C ASP A 3 22.85 33.82 -22.86
N GLU A 4 22.67 33.00 -21.83
CA GLU A 4 22.75 31.57 -21.59
C GLU A 4 21.76 31.27 -20.45
N THR A 5 21.22 30.06 -20.38
CA THR A 5 20.47 29.58 -19.21
C THR A 5 21.31 28.53 -18.51
N PRO A 6 21.95 28.80 -17.36
CA PRO A 6 22.28 27.76 -16.40
C PRO A 6 21.03 27.59 -15.52
N ASP A 7 20.56 26.40 -15.18
CA ASP A 7 21.30 25.41 -14.41
C ASP A 7 20.52 24.10 -14.60
N THR A 8 21.17 23.12 -15.21
CA THR A 8 20.66 21.76 -15.29
C THR A 8 20.66 21.21 -13.87
N GLN A 9 19.52 21.35 -13.21
CA GLN A 9 19.29 20.87 -11.86
C GLN A 9 19.36 19.34 -11.89
N ASP A 10 20.55 18.83 -11.55
CA ASP A 10 20.86 17.43 -11.33
C ASP A 10 19.87 16.87 -10.30
N ARG A 11 18.84 16.18 -10.79
CA ARG A 11 17.97 15.39 -9.93
C ARG A 11 18.82 14.23 -9.43
N PRO A 12 19.06 14.09 -8.12
CA PRO A 12 19.62 12.85 -7.62
C PRO A 12 18.56 11.77 -7.86
N THR A 13 18.74 10.99 -8.92
CA THR A 13 18.12 9.67 -9.02
C THR A 13 18.68 8.86 -7.87
N SER A 14 17.96 8.85 -6.76
CA SER A 14 18.24 8.01 -5.61
C SER A 14 18.10 6.56 -6.06
N THR A 15 19.17 6.03 -6.64
CA THR A 15 19.38 4.61 -6.94
C THR A 15 19.71 3.92 -5.62
N GLN A 16 18.79 3.97 -4.65
CA GLN A 16 18.76 2.93 -3.66
C GLN A 16 18.14 1.71 -4.35
N PRO A 17 18.76 0.53 -4.30
CA PRO A 17 18.03 -0.68 -4.65
C PRO A 17 16.76 -0.67 -3.80
N PRO A 18 15.55 -0.88 -4.36
CA PRO A 18 14.38 -1.00 -3.52
C PRO A 18 14.72 -2.11 -2.53
N GLU A 19 14.84 -1.79 -1.24
CA GLU A 19 14.77 -2.79 -0.19
C GLU A 19 13.63 -3.68 -0.61
N VAL A 20 13.94 -4.92 -0.99
CA VAL A 20 13.02 -5.84 -1.67
C VAL A 20 11.69 -5.72 -0.99
N ALA A 21 10.76 -4.99 -1.63
CA ALA A 21 9.55 -4.55 -0.96
C ALA A 21 8.90 -5.82 -0.44
N LYS A 22 8.74 -5.94 0.88
CA LYS A 22 8.21 -7.16 1.49
C LYS A 22 6.77 -7.30 1.01
N VAL A 23 6.58 -8.02 -0.09
CA VAL A 23 5.28 -8.19 -0.72
C VAL A 23 4.49 -9.14 0.15
N LEU A 24 3.29 -8.72 0.55
CA LEU A 24 2.40 -9.59 1.29
C LEU A 24 2.19 -10.92 0.54
N PRO A 25 2.20 -12.06 1.25
CA PRO A 25 1.84 -13.35 0.70
C PRO A 25 0.48 -13.29 -0.01
N PHE A 26 0.33 -14.13 -1.04
CA PHE A 26 -0.86 -14.14 -1.89
C PHE A 26 -2.17 -14.25 -1.07
N GLU A 27 -2.18 -15.11 -0.05
CA GLU A 27 -3.36 -15.34 0.79
C GLU A 27 -3.76 -14.08 1.58
N ALA A 28 -2.79 -13.39 2.19
CA ALA A 28 -3.04 -12.15 2.91
C ALA A 28 -3.57 -11.05 1.98
N ARG A 29 -3.00 -10.95 0.77
CA ARG A 29 -3.50 -10.04 -0.27
C ARG A 29 -4.92 -10.38 -0.68
N ALA A 30 -5.22 -11.65 -0.94
CA ALA A 30 -6.55 -12.10 -1.34
C ALA A 30 -7.60 -11.78 -0.26
N LEU A 31 -7.22 -11.93 1.02
CA LEU A 31 -8.08 -11.62 2.16
C LEU A 31 -8.40 -10.11 2.23
N LEU A 32 -7.40 -9.25 2.08
CA LEU A 32 -7.59 -7.79 2.05
C LEU A 32 -8.42 -7.34 0.84
N VAL A 33 -8.15 -7.89 -0.35
CA VAL A 33 -8.92 -7.60 -1.57
C VAL A 33 -10.38 -7.99 -1.38
N ARG A 34 -10.64 -9.19 -0.83
CA ARG A 34 -12.00 -9.64 -0.54
C ARG A 34 -12.72 -8.70 0.43
N ALA A 35 -12.04 -8.24 1.47
CA ALA A 35 -12.60 -7.29 2.43
C ALA A 35 -12.91 -5.93 1.77
N ALA A 36 -12.04 -5.45 0.87
CA ALA A 36 -12.28 -4.23 0.10
C ALA A 36 -13.46 -4.35 -0.88
N SER A 37 -13.73 -5.56 -1.39
CA SER A 37 -14.90 -5.85 -2.22
C SER A 37 -16.21 -6.01 -1.45
N THR A 38 -16.21 -5.82 -0.12
CA THR A 38 -17.44 -5.91 0.69
C THR A 38 -18.49 -4.90 0.19
N PRO A 39 -19.72 -5.34 -0.12
CA PRO A 39 -20.82 -4.44 -0.46
C PRO A 39 -21.10 -3.47 0.69
N ILE A 40 -21.47 -2.23 0.37
CA ILE A 40 -21.89 -1.25 1.37
C ILE A 40 -23.42 -1.22 1.37
N PRO A 41 -24.10 -1.80 2.37
CA PRO A 41 -25.54 -1.72 2.48
C PRO A 41 -25.99 -0.35 3.01
N ASP A 42 -27.21 0.07 2.66
CA ASP A 42 -27.76 1.36 3.08
C ASP A 42 -27.89 1.50 4.61
N CYS A 43 -28.04 0.37 5.32
CA CYS A 43 -28.15 0.34 6.78
C CYS A 43 -26.81 0.39 7.52
N ASP A 44 -25.68 0.18 6.83
CA ASP A 44 -24.36 0.21 7.45
C ASP A 44 -23.29 0.73 6.47
N PRO A 45 -23.06 2.05 6.43
CA PRO A 45 -22.04 2.65 5.57
C PRO A 45 -20.61 2.24 5.96
N TYR A 46 -20.41 1.70 7.16
CA TYR A 46 -19.11 1.31 7.69
C TYR A 46 -18.80 -0.18 7.49
N ALA A 47 -19.70 -0.96 6.90
CA ALA A 47 -19.55 -2.41 6.71
C ALA A 47 -18.21 -2.78 6.06
N ARG A 48 -17.86 -2.08 4.97
CA ARG A 48 -16.60 -2.31 4.24
C ARG A 48 -15.38 -1.93 5.07
N ILE A 49 -15.43 -0.81 5.78
CA ILE A 49 -14.32 -0.35 6.62
C ILE A 49 -14.05 -1.39 7.72
N ARG A 50 -15.09 -1.85 8.42
CA ARG A 50 -14.97 -2.89 9.44
C ARG A 50 -14.41 -4.20 8.88
N ALA A 51 -14.86 -4.60 7.69
CA ALA A 51 -14.32 -5.79 7.03
C ALA A 51 -12.82 -5.65 6.71
N ILE A 52 -12.38 -4.47 6.25
CA ILE A 52 -10.96 -4.18 5.98
C ILE A 52 -10.15 -4.18 7.27
N GLU A 53 -10.65 -3.56 8.34
CA GLU A 53 -9.97 -3.53 9.64
C GLU A 53 -9.81 -4.93 10.23
N GLU A 54 -10.87 -5.75 10.19
CA GLU A 54 -10.82 -7.13 10.65
C GLU A 54 -9.83 -7.96 9.82
N ALA A 55 -9.87 -7.81 8.50
CA ALA A 55 -8.93 -8.44 7.58
C ALA A 55 -7.48 -8.04 7.88
N THR A 56 -7.25 -6.75 8.09
CA THR A 56 -5.93 -6.19 8.40
C THR A 56 -5.41 -6.72 9.73
N ALA A 57 -6.25 -6.75 10.77
CA ALA A 57 -5.88 -7.30 12.07
C ALA A 57 -5.52 -8.80 11.99
N ARG A 58 -6.25 -9.58 11.17
CA ARG A 58 -5.92 -11.00 10.91
C ARG A 58 -4.58 -11.14 10.21
N VAL A 59 -4.32 -10.33 9.17
CA VAL A 59 -3.06 -10.35 8.42
C VAL A 59 -1.88 -9.94 9.30
N GLN A 60 -2.02 -8.90 10.11
CA GLN A 60 -0.98 -8.47 11.06
C GLN A 60 -0.64 -9.55 12.09
N ARG A 61 -1.64 -10.27 12.61
CA ARG A 61 -1.42 -11.38 13.54
C ARG A 61 -0.75 -12.58 12.88
N ALA A 62 -1.11 -12.88 11.64
CA ALA A 62 -0.57 -14.03 10.91
C ALA A 62 0.85 -13.78 10.40
N LEU A 63 1.18 -12.53 10.06
CA LEU A 63 2.42 -12.16 9.38
C LEU A 63 3.13 -10.97 10.07
N PRO A 64 3.49 -11.09 11.37
CA PRO A 64 4.07 -10.00 12.12
C PRO A 64 5.38 -9.47 11.50
N GLU A 65 6.14 -10.30 10.80
CA GLU A 65 7.39 -9.95 10.11
C GLU A 65 7.25 -8.91 8.98
N PHE A 66 6.02 -8.68 8.51
CA PHE A 66 5.67 -7.67 7.51
C PHE A 66 5.25 -6.32 8.11
N PHE A 67 4.94 -6.25 9.41
CA PHE A 67 4.40 -5.05 10.08
C PHE A 67 5.27 -4.55 11.24
N LYS A 68 6.55 -4.98 11.29
CA LYS A 68 7.57 -4.49 12.24
C LYS A 68 8.24 -3.23 11.73
#